data_AF-A0A6N6T5Q4-F1
#
_entry.id   AF-A0A6N6T5Q4-F1
#
_cell.length_a   1.000
_cell.length_b   1.000
_cell.length_c   1.000
_cell.angle_alpha   90.00
_cell.angle_beta   90.00
_cell.angle_gamma   90.00
#
_symmetry.space_group_name_H-M   'P 1'
#
loop_
_entity.id
_entity.type
_entity.pdbx_description
1 polymer ?
#
loop_
_entity_poly.entity_id
_entity_poly.type
_entity_poly.pdbx_seq_one_letter_code
_entity_poly.pdbx_strand_id
1 'polypeptide(L)'
;GHGGAGGFGGGGGGRGNQRTATAGVGGFGAGTGGGSTGANGGGGGLGAGGAIFNHQGTLSLLNTTLSGNTAAGGSGGINATSGQGLGGGIFNLNGSVSLSFSTLARNTAANGGGEVFNLSHEAASGITAQAAALTLSNSILALSTGGVDALVNQQRAGAAAATVTATDPNIVDTLSNLGGAVNGSGILTTNPQLGAFADNGGPTQTLALLTGSPAINAGTNAGCPATDQRGFTRPQPSGGACDLGAYEFAPTTTVLAAAPNPAVLAQTVALTATVSPNTATGTVNFQEGGSALTCAEGAQPRPLSGDSATCTVTGGFGVGAHAFTADYTSDNGYAPSQGTTNLEVLATTAQGDGGGGSVTAAITGGACIGFANGSTSFPAPPTPLPPGVTFPYGLFGFTALCPPGGTLTLTMTYPNPLPPGTQYWKYGPTADNNTPHWYVLPATLAGNTATFTITDGGLGDDDLAADGDIVDQGGPGVPSFVDTAAGIPTLHEWALLLLSALFGGLLWQGRRRFG
;
A
#
# COMPACT_ATOMS: atom_id res chain seq x y z
N GLY A 1 27.25 -40.38 -51.71
CA GLY A 1 26.13 -41.13 -51.13
C GLY A 1 24.95 -40.21 -50.94
N HIS A 2 23.74 -40.74 -51.13
CA HIS A 2 22.49 -40.07 -50.76
C HIS A 2 22.37 -39.98 -49.24
N GLY A 3 21.68 -38.96 -48.74
CA GLY A 3 21.33 -38.86 -47.33
C GLY A 3 20.17 -39.77 -46.97
N GLY A 4 20.20 -40.38 -45.79
CA GLY A 4 19.08 -41.16 -45.26
C GLY A 4 17.91 -40.27 -44.85
N ALA A 5 16.67 -40.73 -45.06
CA ALA A 5 15.49 -40.04 -44.53
C ALA A 5 15.40 -40.21 -43.01
N GLY A 6 14.87 -39.20 -42.33
CA GLY A 6 14.62 -39.25 -40.90
C GLY A 6 13.28 -39.93 -40.56
N GLY A 7 13.24 -40.63 -39.42
CA GLY A 7 11.99 -41.08 -38.78
C GLY A 7 11.29 -39.94 -38.02
N PHE A 8 10.22 -40.22 -37.26
CA PHE A 8 9.55 -39.19 -36.45
C PHE A 8 10.55 -38.40 -35.59
N GLY A 9 10.60 -37.08 -35.76
CA GLY A 9 11.56 -36.19 -35.10
C GLY A 9 13.02 -36.31 -35.51
N GLY A 10 13.38 -37.24 -36.39
CA GLY A 10 14.74 -37.44 -36.90
C GLY A 10 15.06 -36.52 -38.09
N GLY A 11 16.21 -35.86 -38.04
CA GLY A 11 16.72 -35.04 -39.14
C GLY A 11 17.16 -35.87 -40.34
N GLY A 12 17.01 -35.31 -41.55
CA GLY A 12 17.47 -35.95 -42.77
C GLY A 12 19.00 -35.88 -42.94
N GLY A 13 19.61 -36.93 -43.48
CA GLY A 13 21.05 -36.96 -43.74
C GLY A 13 21.49 -35.97 -44.83
N GLY A 14 22.64 -35.33 -44.66
CA GLY A 14 23.26 -34.52 -45.72
C GLY A 14 23.73 -35.39 -46.89
N ARG A 15 23.78 -34.82 -48.10
CA ARG A 15 24.32 -35.52 -49.27
C ARG A 15 25.84 -35.37 -49.39
N GLY A 16 26.51 -36.40 -49.91
CA GLY A 16 27.93 -36.31 -50.30
C GLY A 16 28.15 -35.44 -51.55
N ASN A 17 29.42 -35.21 -51.93
CA ASN A 17 29.84 -34.28 -52.99
C ASN A 17 29.50 -34.71 -54.45
N GLN A 18 28.53 -35.61 -54.64
CA GLN A 18 28.09 -36.06 -55.96
C GLN A 18 26.87 -35.24 -56.41
N ARG A 19 26.91 -34.67 -57.62
CA ARG A 19 25.83 -33.80 -58.14
C ARG A 19 24.46 -34.49 -58.25
N THR A 20 24.45 -35.81 -58.41
CA THR A 20 23.24 -36.65 -58.49
C THR A 20 22.74 -37.14 -57.13
N ALA A 21 23.51 -36.95 -56.06
CA ALA A 21 23.07 -37.33 -54.72
C ALA A 21 21.95 -36.40 -54.23
N THR A 22 21.01 -36.96 -53.47
CA THR A 22 19.90 -36.23 -52.85
C THR A 22 20.11 -36.17 -51.34
N ALA A 23 19.71 -35.05 -50.75
CA ALA A 23 19.64 -34.95 -49.29
C ALA A 23 18.47 -35.79 -48.77
N GLY A 24 18.63 -36.31 -47.56
CA GLY A 24 17.54 -36.96 -46.85
C GLY A 24 16.48 -35.95 -46.44
N VAL A 25 15.21 -36.31 -46.62
CA VAL A 25 14.10 -35.57 -46.02
C VAL A 25 14.10 -35.79 -44.51
N GLY A 26 13.79 -34.75 -43.74
CA GLY A 26 13.52 -34.90 -42.32
C GLY A 26 12.18 -35.60 -42.09
N GLY A 27 12.03 -36.26 -40.94
CA GLY A 27 10.71 -36.73 -40.51
C GLY A 27 9.85 -35.60 -39.94
N PHE A 28 8.70 -35.94 -39.33
CA PHE A 28 7.81 -34.93 -38.75
C PHE A 28 8.57 -33.99 -37.80
N GLY A 29 8.42 -32.68 -38.04
CA GLY A 29 9.01 -31.65 -37.21
C GLY A 29 10.55 -31.56 -37.28
N ALA A 30 11.21 -32.32 -38.15
CA ALA A 30 12.66 -32.33 -38.28
C ALA A 30 13.11 -31.66 -39.59
N GLY A 31 14.35 -31.20 -39.59
CA GLY A 31 14.98 -30.56 -40.72
C GLY A 31 15.40 -31.55 -41.82
N THR A 32 15.38 -31.09 -43.06
CA THR A 32 15.95 -31.74 -44.23
C THR A 32 17.47 -31.55 -44.27
N GLY A 33 18.20 -32.58 -44.70
CA GLY A 33 19.65 -32.50 -44.87
C GLY A 33 20.09 -31.51 -45.95
N GLY A 34 21.36 -31.11 -45.89
CA GLY A 34 21.90 -30.12 -46.83
C GLY A 34 21.99 -30.65 -48.26
N GLY A 35 21.43 -29.88 -49.20
CA GLY A 35 21.28 -30.24 -50.61
C GLY A 35 22.17 -29.45 -51.58
N SER A 36 23.14 -28.66 -51.10
CA SER A 36 24.01 -27.83 -51.96
C SER A 36 25.27 -28.59 -52.42
N THR A 37 26.01 -28.04 -53.38
CA THR A 37 27.35 -28.56 -53.75
C THR A 37 28.37 -28.08 -52.72
N GLY A 38 28.98 -28.99 -51.95
CA GLY A 38 29.92 -28.66 -50.87
C GLY A 38 29.78 -29.56 -49.63
N ALA A 39 30.39 -29.16 -48.50
CA ALA A 39 30.19 -29.84 -47.22
C ALA A 39 28.74 -29.63 -46.75
N ASN A 40 27.98 -30.73 -46.64
CA ASN A 40 26.57 -30.69 -46.25
C ASN A 40 26.39 -31.33 -44.87
N GLY A 41 25.62 -30.67 -44.02
CA GLY A 41 25.22 -31.21 -42.72
C GLY A 41 23.92 -32.01 -42.77
N GLY A 42 23.65 -32.75 -41.71
CA GLY A 42 22.32 -33.31 -41.45
C GLY A 42 21.33 -32.21 -41.07
N GLY A 43 20.05 -32.45 -41.30
CA GLY A 43 18.97 -31.62 -40.78
C GLY A 43 18.86 -31.73 -39.26
N GLY A 44 18.32 -30.69 -38.64
CA GLY A 44 18.11 -30.66 -37.19
C GLY A 44 16.99 -31.60 -36.73
N GLY A 45 17.09 -32.12 -35.51
CA GLY A 45 16.03 -32.94 -34.91
C GLY A 45 14.87 -32.11 -34.32
N LEU A 46 13.73 -32.74 -34.11
CA LEU A 46 12.58 -32.14 -33.41
C LEU A 46 12.89 -31.93 -31.92
N GLY A 47 12.56 -30.76 -31.40
CA GLY A 47 12.39 -30.51 -29.97
C GLY A 47 10.92 -30.64 -29.60
N ALA A 48 10.55 -31.69 -28.87
CA ALA A 48 9.17 -31.97 -28.48
C ALA A 48 9.03 -32.01 -26.96
N GLY A 49 8.10 -31.24 -26.40
CA GLY A 49 7.80 -31.25 -24.97
C GLY A 49 8.90 -30.56 -24.17
N GLY A 50 8.84 -29.24 -24.03
CA GLY A 50 9.83 -28.51 -23.26
C GLY A 50 9.83 -28.90 -21.79
N ALA A 51 8.66 -29.23 -21.22
CA ALA A 51 8.54 -29.88 -19.92
C ALA A 51 8.35 -31.39 -20.07
N ILE A 52 7.32 -31.81 -20.83
CA ILE A 52 6.89 -33.21 -20.89
C ILE A 52 6.61 -33.62 -22.33
N PHE A 53 7.22 -34.72 -22.75
CA PHE A 53 6.85 -35.44 -23.98
C PHE A 53 6.10 -36.73 -23.63
N ASN A 54 4.79 -36.76 -23.87
CA ASN A 54 3.96 -37.95 -23.70
C ASN A 54 3.83 -38.69 -25.03
N HIS A 55 4.41 -39.89 -25.14
CA HIS A 55 4.36 -40.70 -26.35
C HIS A 55 3.57 -41.98 -26.11
N GLN A 56 2.35 -42.05 -26.64
CA GLN A 56 1.41 -43.17 -26.47
C GLN A 56 1.08 -43.51 -25.01
N GLY A 57 1.41 -42.61 -24.07
CA GLY A 57 1.19 -42.77 -22.65
C GLY A 57 -0.07 -42.05 -22.15
N THR A 58 -0.29 -42.15 -20.85
CA THR A 58 -1.33 -41.40 -20.13
C THR A 58 -0.67 -40.46 -19.12
N LEU A 59 -1.06 -39.19 -19.14
CA LEU A 59 -0.58 -38.13 -18.26
C LEU A 59 -1.77 -37.45 -17.58
N SER A 60 -1.72 -37.29 -16.26
CA SER A 60 -2.71 -36.53 -15.50
C SER A 60 -2.00 -35.48 -14.66
N LEU A 61 -2.37 -34.21 -14.84
CA LEU A 61 -1.93 -33.10 -13.99
C LEU A 61 -3.15 -32.56 -13.23
N LEU A 62 -3.00 -32.47 -11.92
CA LEU A 62 -3.97 -31.89 -10.99
C LEU A 62 -3.23 -30.84 -10.16
N ASN A 63 -3.78 -29.62 -10.02
CA ASN A 63 -3.16 -28.57 -9.19
C ASN A 63 -1.68 -28.33 -9.49
N THR A 64 -1.34 -28.27 -10.79
CA THR A 64 0.05 -28.17 -11.22
C THR A 64 0.30 -26.90 -12.02
N THR A 65 1.38 -26.19 -11.70
CA THR A 65 1.91 -25.11 -12.54
C THR A 65 3.09 -25.62 -13.39
N LEU A 66 3.03 -25.44 -14.71
CA LEU A 66 4.18 -25.58 -15.61
C LEU A 66 4.44 -24.23 -16.28
N SER A 67 5.60 -23.62 -16.01
CA SER A 67 5.92 -22.31 -16.56
C SER A 67 7.40 -22.20 -16.93
N GLY A 68 7.71 -21.43 -17.98
CA GLY A 68 9.08 -21.13 -18.39
C GLY A 68 9.82 -22.27 -19.09
N ASN A 69 9.12 -23.33 -19.51
CA ASN A 69 9.72 -24.45 -20.24
C ASN A 69 9.89 -24.09 -21.71
N THR A 70 10.90 -24.66 -22.39
CA THR A 70 11.20 -24.31 -23.79
C THR A 70 11.40 -25.56 -24.64
N ALA A 71 10.61 -25.68 -25.71
CA ALA A 71 10.84 -26.64 -26.78
C ALA A 71 11.56 -25.95 -27.96
N ALA A 72 12.79 -26.36 -28.22
CA ALA A 72 13.61 -25.87 -29.33
C ALA A 72 14.11 -27.04 -30.17
N GLY A 73 13.93 -26.94 -31.50
CA GLY A 73 14.48 -27.91 -32.44
C GLY A 73 15.98 -27.81 -32.56
N GLY A 74 16.62 -28.91 -32.95
CA GLY A 74 18.05 -28.95 -33.24
C GLY A 74 18.40 -28.07 -34.43
N SER A 75 19.59 -27.48 -34.40
CA SER A 75 20.12 -26.73 -35.54
C SER A 75 20.41 -27.65 -36.72
N GLY A 76 20.03 -27.21 -37.92
CA GLY A 76 20.52 -27.82 -39.16
C GLY A 76 22.03 -27.60 -39.29
N GLY A 77 22.75 -28.59 -39.81
CA GLY A 77 24.12 -28.38 -40.24
C GLY A 77 24.21 -27.53 -41.52
N ILE A 78 25.41 -27.41 -42.10
CA ILE A 78 25.66 -26.56 -43.26
C ILE A 78 24.67 -26.88 -44.41
N ASN A 79 23.97 -25.85 -44.89
CA ASN A 79 22.93 -25.91 -45.93
C ASN A 79 21.70 -26.79 -45.61
N ALA A 80 21.58 -27.29 -44.39
CA ALA A 80 20.43 -28.05 -43.92
C ALA A 80 19.43 -27.13 -43.20
N THR A 81 18.21 -27.62 -42.99
CA THR A 81 17.20 -26.88 -42.21
C THR A 81 17.21 -27.33 -40.76
N SER A 82 16.85 -26.42 -39.86
CA SER A 82 16.65 -26.74 -38.44
C SER A 82 15.37 -27.53 -38.22
N GLY A 83 15.36 -28.32 -37.15
CA GLY A 83 14.12 -28.93 -36.67
C GLY A 83 13.23 -27.90 -35.98
N GLN A 84 11.99 -28.30 -35.74
CA GLN A 84 10.97 -27.49 -35.08
C GLN A 84 11.05 -27.65 -33.56
N GLY A 85 10.56 -26.64 -32.83
CA GLY A 85 10.25 -26.73 -31.41
C GLY A 85 8.73 -26.73 -31.19
N LEU A 86 8.18 -27.82 -30.66
CA LEU A 86 6.74 -28.03 -30.49
C LEU A 86 6.38 -28.46 -29.07
N GLY A 87 5.30 -27.93 -28.52
CA GLY A 87 4.83 -28.29 -27.17
C GLY A 87 5.77 -27.74 -26.11
N GLY A 88 5.77 -26.42 -25.89
CA GLY A 88 6.70 -25.78 -24.93
C GLY A 88 6.50 -26.30 -23.51
N GLY A 89 5.24 -26.46 -23.08
CA GLY A 89 4.89 -27.23 -21.90
C GLY A 89 4.85 -28.73 -22.21
N ILE A 90 3.80 -29.17 -22.91
CA ILE A 90 3.52 -30.57 -23.18
C ILE A 90 3.47 -30.83 -24.68
N PHE A 91 4.15 -31.89 -25.13
CA PHE A 91 3.89 -32.50 -26.43
C PHE A 91 3.23 -33.86 -26.22
N ASN A 92 1.99 -34.03 -26.69
CA ASN A 92 1.26 -35.28 -26.62
C ASN A 92 1.20 -35.93 -28.00
N LEU A 93 1.88 -37.07 -28.15
CA LEU A 93 1.91 -37.85 -29.39
C LEU A 93 1.14 -39.15 -29.19
N ASN A 94 -0.01 -39.26 -29.86
CA ASN A 94 -0.81 -40.49 -29.84
C ASN A 94 -1.15 -41.00 -28.43
N GLY A 95 -1.18 -40.11 -27.43
CA GLY A 95 -1.41 -40.42 -26.03
C GLY A 95 -2.62 -39.68 -25.44
N SER A 96 -2.86 -39.85 -24.15
CA SER A 96 -3.93 -39.17 -23.40
C SER A 96 -3.36 -38.24 -22.34
N VAL A 97 -3.82 -36.99 -22.31
CA VAL A 97 -3.47 -35.98 -21.30
C VAL A 97 -4.76 -35.46 -20.66
N SER A 98 -4.81 -35.42 -19.34
CA SER A 98 -5.86 -34.77 -18.56
C SER A 98 -5.27 -33.65 -17.71
N LEU A 99 -5.77 -32.43 -17.90
CA LEU A 99 -5.40 -31.26 -17.10
C LEU A 99 -6.62 -30.83 -16.28
N SER A 100 -6.46 -30.82 -14.96
CA SER A 100 -7.49 -30.38 -14.01
C SER A 100 -6.89 -29.38 -13.02
N PHE A 101 -7.54 -28.23 -12.81
CA PHE A 101 -7.05 -27.18 -11.91
C PHE A 101 -5.55 -26.87 -12.10
N SER A 102 -5.08 -26.83 -13.36
CA SER A 102 -3.66 -26.70 -13.67
C SER A 102 -3.39 -25.46 -14.52
N THR A 103 -2.24 -24.84 -14.31
CA THR A 103 -1.80 -23.65 -15.05
C THR A 103 -0.56 -23.97 -15.86
N LEU A 104 -0.70 -24.05 -17.18
CA LEU A 104 0.43 -24.03 -18.10
C LEU A 104 0.49 -22.62 -18.68
N ALA A 105 1.56 -21.89 -18.38
CA ALA A 105 1.72 -20.56 -18.96
C ALA A 105 3.17 -20.17 -19.15
N ARG A 106 3.43 -19.25 -20.08
CA ARG A 106 4.77 -18.75 -20.38
C ARG A 106 5.74 -19.86 -20.77
N ASN A 107 5.23 -20.90 -21.42
CA ASN A 107 6.07 -21.91 -22.03
C ASN A 107 6.36 -21.50 -23.49
N THR A 108 7.57 -21.78 -23.94
CA THR A 108 8.10 -21.36 -25.24
C THR A 108 8.12 -22.54 -26.20
N ALA A 109 7.54 -22.38 -27.38
CA ALA A 109 7.79 -23.28 -28.50
C ALA A 109 8.13 -22.47 -29.74
N ALA A 110 9.15 -22.89 -30.48
CA ALA A 110 9.60 -22.16 -31.67
C ALA A 110 8.59 -22.22 -32.84
N ASN A 111 7.72 -23.24 -32.89
CA ASN A 111 6.89 -23.51 -34.07
C ASN A 111 5.43 -23.88 -33.79
N GLY A 112 5.04 -24.18 -32.55
CA GLY A 112 3.64 -24.46 -32.24
C GLY A 112 3.40 -25.03 -30.85
N GLY A 113 2.22 -24.75 -30.29
CA GLY A 113 1.77 -25.28 -29.01
C GLY A 113 2.68 -24.82 -27.90
N GLY A 114 2.70 -23.51 -27.60
CA GLY A 114 3.53 -22.97 -26.54
C GLY A 114 3.25 -23.67 -25.21
N GLU A 115 1.98 -23.89 -24.88
CA GLU A 115 1.59 -24.69 -23.72
C GLU A 115 1.43 -26.17 -24.04
N VAL A 116 0.60 -26.50 -25.04
CA VAL A 116 0.31 -27.90 -25.40
C VAL A 116 0.28 -28.08 -26.91
N PHE A 117 0.97 -29.11 -27.40
CA PHE A 117 0.84 -29.63 -28.75
C PHE A 117 0.25 -31.04 -28.71
N ASN A 118 -1.02 -31.19 -29.07
CA ASN A 118 -1.72 -32.46 -29.15
C ASN A 118 -1.69 -33.00 -30.59
N LEU A 119 -0.92 -34.06 -30.82
CA LEU A 119 -0.68 -34.62 -32.15
C LEU A 119 -1.14 -36.07 -32.24
N SER A 120 -2.09 -36.33 -33.14
CA SER A 120 -2.28 -37.69 -33.67
C SER A 120 -1.49 -37.85 -34.97
N HIS A 121 -0.65 -38.87 -35.00
CA HIS A 121 0.24 -39.22 -36.10
C HIS A 121 0.05 -40.69 -36.49
N GLU A 122 0.22 -40.98 -37.78
CA GLU A 122 0.21 -42.33 -38.35
C GLU A 122 1.04 -43.31 -37.51
N ALA A 123 0.52 -44.52 -37.32
CA ALA A 123 1.28 -45.62 -36.75
C ALA A 123 2.36 -46.12 -37.72
N ALA A 124 3.45 -46.66 -37.19
CA ALA A 124 4.37 -47.45 -38.00
C ALA A 124 3.63 -48.67 -38.58
N SER A 125 3.99 -49.08 -39.80
CA SER A 125 3.36 -50.20 -40.51
C SER A 125 3.20 -51.43 -39.60
N GLY A 126 1.96 -51.87 -39.38
CA GLY A 126 1.64 -53.04 -38.54
C GLY A 126 1.25 -52.72 -37.09
N ILE A 127 1.17 -51.45 -36.69
CA ILE A 127 0.66 -51.02 -35.37
C ILE A 127 -0.69 -50.31 -35.56
N THR A 128 -1.61 -50.47 -34.62
CA THR A 128 -2.90 -49.74 -34.61
C THR A 128 -2.66 -48.26 -34.38
N ALA A 129 -3.23 -47.40 -35.23
CA ALA A 129 -3.18 -45.95 -35.04
C ALA A 129 -3.82 -45.58 -33.69
N GLN A 130 -3.07 -44.88 -32.84
CA GLN A 130 -3.55 -44.43 -31.52
C GLN A 130 -3.98 -42.96 -31.59
N ALA A 131 -5.11 -42.67 -30.97
CA ALA A 131 -5.65 -41.32 -30.88
C ALA A 131 -4.80 -40.44 -29.97
N ALA A 132 -4.83 -39.12 -30.19
CA ALA A 132 -4.27 -38.14 -29.26
C ALA A 132 -5.40 -37.40 -28.57
N ALA A 133 -5.54 -37.56 -27.26
CA ALA A 133 -6.62 -36.98 -26.47
C ALA A 133 -6.07 -35.98 -25.45
N LEU A 134 -6.63 -34.77 -25.44
CA LEU A 134 -6.44 -33.78 -24.39
C LEU A 134 -7.80 -33.50 -23.73
N THR A 135 -7.88 -33.65 -22.41
CA THR A 135 -9.05 -33.24 -21.62
C THR A 135 -8.67 -32.08 -20.73
N LEU A 136 -9.48 -31.02 -20.76
CA LEU A 136 -9.29 -29.80 -19.99
C LEU A 136 -10.48 -29.59 -19.06
N SER A 137 -10.21 -29.41 -17.78
CA SER A 137 -11.22 -29.01 -16.79
C SER A 137 -10.63 -28.01 -15.81
N ASN A 138 -11.30 -26.89 -15.59
CA ASN A 138 -10.88 -25.86 -14.63
C ASN A 138 -9.42 -25.41 -14.78
N SER A 139 -8.88 -25.38 -16.01
CA SER A 139 -7.45 -25.19 -16.25
C SER A 139 -7.14 -23.97 -17.11
N ILE A 140 -5.88 -23.53 -17.08
CA ILE A 140 -5.38 -22.37 -17.83
C ILE A 140 -4.23 -22.80 -18.74
N LEU A 141 -4.35 -22.52 -20.03
CA LEU A 141 -3.29 -22.57 -21.04
C LEU A 141 -3.13 -21.15 -21.62
N ALA A 142 -2.07 -20.43 -21.28
CA ALA A 142 -1.96 -19.03 -21.72
C ALA A 142 -0.55 -18.46 -21.74
N LEU A 143 -0.41 -17.25 -22.30
CA LEU A 143 0.80 -16.44 -22.29
C LEU A 143 1.99 -17.16 -22.93
N SER A 144 1.73 -18.00 -23.93
CA SER A 144 2.77 -18.69 -24.67
C SER A 144 3.78 -17.73 -25.28
N THR A 145 5.04 -18.09 -25.16
CA THR A 145 6.18 -17.31 -25.67
C THR A 145 6.67 -17.91 -26.98
N GLY A 146 7.21 -17.07 -27.88
CA GLY A 146 7.63 -17.51 -29.22
C GLY A 146 6.62 -17.23 -30.35
N GLY A 147 5.51 -16.54 -30.06
CA GLY A 147 4.55 -16.08 -31.08
C GLY A 147 3.71 -17.20 -31.70
N VAL A 148 3.45 -18.25 -30.92
CA VAL A 148 2.68 -19.43 -31.31
C VAL A 148 1.44 -19.57 -30.44
N ASP A 149 0.43 -20.29 -30.93
CA ASP A 149 -0.77 -20.60 -30.15
C ASP A 149 -0.43 -21.44 -28.90
N ALA A 150 -1.15 -21.19 -27.81
CA ALA A 150 -1.03 -21.92 -26.57
C ALA A 150 -1.41 -23.39 -26.75
N LEU A 151 -2.51 -23.65 -27.44
CA LEU A 151 -2.94 -25.01 -27.77
C LEU A 151 -2.94 -25.23 -29.28
N VAL A 152 -2.16 -26.21 -29.73
CA VAL A 152 -2.28 -26.75 -31.09
C VAL A 152 -2.83 -28.17 -31.02
N ASN A 153 -3.94 -28.42 -31.71
CA ASN A 153 -4.50 -29.75 -31.90
C ASN A 153 -4.35 -30.17 -33.36
N GLN A 154 -3.53 -31.17 -33.66
CA GLN A 154 -3.22 -31.59 -35.01
C GLN A 154 -3.51 -33.07 -35.24
N GLN A 155 -4.24 -33.36 -36.31
CA GLN A 155 -4.43 -34.71 -36.82
C GLN A 155 -3.72 -34.86 -38.17
N ARG A 156 -2.83 -35.84 -38.29
CA ARG A 156 -2.21 -36.20 -39.58
C ARG A 156 -3.17 -37.05 -40.42
N ALA A 157 -2.98 -36.97 -41.73
CA ALA A 157 -3.86 -37.63 -42.70
C ALA A 157 -3.60 -39.15 -42.74
N GLY A 158 -4.59 -39.91 -42.27
CA GLY A 158 -4.52 -41.36 -42.08
C GLY A 158 -4.54 -41.79 -40.60
N ALA A 159 -4.24 -40.85 -39.70
CA ALA A 159 -4.12 -41.09 -38.28
C ALA A 159 -5.48 -41.27 -37.62
N ALA A 160 -5.46 -41.79 -36.40
CA ALA A 160 -6.62 -41.77 -35.53
C ALA A 160 -7.00 -40.33 -35.13
N ALA A 161 -8.03 -40.18 -34.30
CA ALA A 161 -8.52 -38.85 -33.92
C ALA A 161 -7.51 -38.07 -33.05
N ALA A 162 -7.30 -36.79 -33.35
CA ALA A 162 -6.74 -35.83 -32.40
C ALA A 162 -7.87 -35.01 -31.79
N THR A 163 -8.16 -35.23 -30.51
CA THR A 163 -9.34 -34.68 -29.83
C THR A 163 -8.95 -33.83 -28.63
N VAL A 164 -9.52 -32.64 -28.53
CA VAL A 164 -9.56 -31.82 -27.31
C VAL A 164 -10.98 -31.88 -26.75
N THR A 165 -11.12 -32.17 -25.46
CA THR A 165 -12.41 -32.13 -24.74
C THR A 165 -12.33 -31.09 -23.63
N ALA A 166 -13.16 -30.05 -23.72
CA ALA A 166 -13.20 -28.94 -22.78
C ALA A 166 -14.67 -28.58 -22.48
N THR A 167 -15.36 -29.44 -21.72
CA THR A 167 -16.76 -29.25 -21.33
C THR A 167 -16.91 -28.35 -20.11
N ASP A 168 -15.97 -28.43 -19.17
CA ASP A 168 -15.86 -27.51 -18.05
C ASP A 168 -15.18 -26.20 -18.48
N PRO A 169 -15.35 -25.10 -17.73
CA PRO A 169 -14.66 -23.85 -18.00
C PRO A 169 -13.14 -24.01 -17.94
N ASN A 170 -12.46 -23.40 -18.90
CA ASN A 170 -11.02 -23.35 -19.04
C ASN A 170 -10.64 -22.03 -19.70
N ILE A 171 -9.46 -21.51 -19.42
CA ILE A 171 -8.90 -20.42 -20.22
C ILE A 171 -7.87 -21.01 -21.18
N VAL A 172 -8.08 -20.78 -22.48
CA VAL A 172 -7.08 -21.05 -23.53
C VAL A 172 -6.98 -19.78 -24.36
N ASP A 173 -5.89 -19.03 -24.18
CA ASP A 173 -5.80 -17.67 -24.74
C ASP A 173 -5.66 -17.67 -26.27
N THR A 174 -5.13 -18.74 -26.86
CA THR A 174 -4.93 -18.93 -28.29
C THR A 174 -4.99 -20.43 -28.64
N LEU A 175 -5.70 -20.77 -29.71
CA LEU A 175 -5.93 -22.15 -30.12
C LEU A 175 -5.90 -22.29 -31.64
N SER A 176 -5.17 -23.29 -32.13
CA SER A 176 -5.20 -23.72 -33.54
C SER A 176 -5.58 -25.20 -33.67
N ASN A 177 -6.59 -25.47 -34.48
CA ASN A 177 -7.08 -26.82 -34.75
C ASN A 177 -6.79 -27.21 -36.21
N LEU A 178 -5.79 -28.08 -36.39
CA LEU A 178 -5.25 -28.51 -37.67
C LEU A 178 -5.73 -29.92 -38.00
N GLY A 179 -7.02 -30.03 -38.34
CA GLY A 179 -7.65 -31.27 -38.80
C GLY A 179 -8.14 -32.21 -37.70
N GLY A 180 -7.99 -31.85 -36.42
CA GLY A 180 -8.57 -32.58 -35.29
C GLY A 180 -9.97 -32.08 -34.90
N ALA A 181 -10.47 -32.55 -33.76
CA ALA A 181 -11.73 -32.13 -33.15
C ALA A 181 -11.52 -31.40 -31.82
N VAL A 182 -12.26 -30.33 -31.60
CA VAL A 182 -12.36 -29.65 -30.30
C VAL A 182 -13.81 -29.72 -29.87
N ASN A 183 -14.07 -30.44 -28.79
CA ASN A 183 -15.40 -30.75 -28.28
C ASN A 183 -15.67 -29.95 -26.99
N GLY A 184 -16.87 -29.38 -26.89
CA GLY A 184 -17.30 -28.57 -25.74
C GLY A 184 -17.15 -27.07 -26.00
N SER A 185 -17.82 -26.27 -25.17
CA SER A 185 -17.81 -24.80 -25.22
C SER A 185 -17.14 -24.17 -24.00
N GLY A 186 -16.41 -24.96 -23.22
CA GLY A 186 -15.78 -24.52 -21.97
C GLY A 186 -14.51 -23.70 -22.15
N ILE A 187 -14.03 -23.52 -23.39
CA ILE A 187 -12.85 -22.68 -23.66
C ILE A 187 -13.24 -21.20 -23.68
N LEU A 188 -12.67 -20.44 -22.76
CA LEU A 188 -12.69 -18.99 -22.73
C LEU A 188 -11.38 -18.44 -23.31
N THR A 189 -11.47 -17.70 -24.41
CA THR A 189 -10.32 -17.07 -25.07
C THR A 189 -10.12 -15.66 -24.51
N THR A 190 -9.37 -15.55 -23.42
CA THR A 190 -9.04 -14.29 -22.76
C THR A 190 -7.69 -14.36 -22.06
N ASN A 191 -7.12 -13.21 -21.71
CA ASN A 191 -5.93 -13.16 -20.88
C ASN A 191 -6.30 -13.51 -19.42
N PRO A 192 -5.69 -14.54 -18.80
CA PRO A 192 -5.98 -14.93 -17.42
C PRO A 192 -5.46 -13.95 -16.35
N GLN A 193 -4.73 -12.89 -16.72
CA GLN A 193 -4.18 -11.89 -15.79
C GLN A 193 -3.37 -12.54 -14.65
N LEU A 194 -2.32 -13.28 -15.03
CA LEU A 194 -1.44 -13.97 -14.09
C LEU A 194 -0.28 -13.08 -13.65
N GLY A 195 0.06 -13.15 -12.37
CA GLY A 195 1.26 -12.56 -11.79
C GLY A 195 2.56 -13.24 -12.26
N ALA A 196 3.70 -12.86 -11.68
CA ALA A 196 4.98 -13.49 -12.01
C ALA A 196 5.04 -14.96 -11.53
N PHE A 197 5.91 -15.77 -12.15
CA PHE A 197 6.24 -17.08 -11.61
C PHE A 197 7.14 -16.88 -10.40
N ALA A 198 6.56 -17.01 -9.21
CA ALA A 198 7.16 -16.57 -7.96
C ALA A 198 6.81 -17.53 -6.82
N ASP A 199 7.51 -17.36 -5.70
CA ASP A 199 7.10 -17.98 -4.45
C ASP A 199 5.86 -17.22 -3.92
N ASN A 200 4.69 -17.84 -4.08
CA ASN A 200 3.41 -17.32 -3.58
C ASN A 200 2.94 -18.10 -2.36
N GLY A 201 3.86 -18.76 -1.65
CA GLY A 201 3.60 -19.71 -0.58
C GLY A 201 3.50 -21.15 -1.08
N GLY A 202 3.56 -22.10 -0.13
CA GLY A 202 3.53 -23.54 -0.40
C GLY A 202 4.88 -24.14 -0.79
N PRO A 203 4.92 -25.39 -1.28
CA PRO A 203 6.17 -26.12 -1.52
C PRO A 203 6.86 -25.81 -2.86
N THR A 204 6.18 -25.14 -3.80
CA THR A 204 6.69 -24.84 -5.14
C THR A 204 6.22 -23.47 -5.62
N GLN A 205 6.98 -22.83 -6.50
CA GLN A 205 6.57 -21.59 -7.15
C GLN A 205 5.29 -21.79 -7.98
N THR A 206 4.46 -20.75 -8.05
CA THR A 206 3.17 -20.75 -8.76
C THR A 206 2.97 -19.44 -9.53
N LEU A 207 1.85 -19.35 -10.25
CA LEU A 207 1.40 -18.13 -10.92
C LEU A 207 0.13 -17.62 -10.21
N ALA A 208 0.25 -16.56 -9.42
CA ALA A 208 -0.88 -15.97 -8.72
C ALA A 208 -1.89 -15.36 -9.71
N LEU A 209 -3.19 -15.47 -9.39
CA LEU A 209 -4.22 -14.69 -10.09
C LEU A 209 -4.16 -13.25 -9.59
N LEU A 210 -4.13 -12.28 -10.51
CA LEU A 210 -4.18 -10.87 -10.16
C LEU A 210 -5.63 -10.44 -9.85
N THR A 211 -5.79 -9.39 -9.05
CA THR A 211 -7.10 -8.78 -8.78
C THR A 211 -7.81 -8.44 -10.09
N GLY A 212 -9.05 -8.92 -10.24
CA GLY A 212 -9.86 -8.73 -11.45
C GLY A 212 -9.67 -9.81 -12.53
N SER A 213 -8.84 -10.82 -12.27
CA SER A 213 -8.61 -11.93 -13.20
C SER A 213 -9.91 -12.65 -13.58
N PRO A 214 -10.11 -12.97 -14.88
CA PRO A 214 -11.25 -13.74 -15.34
C PRO A 214 -11.21 -15.22 -14.90
N ALA A 215 -10.13 -15.67 -14.26
CA ALA A 215 -10.01 -17.01 -13.68
C ALA A 215 -10.64 -17.12 -12.28
N ILE A 216 -10.87 -15.98 -11.61
CA ILE A 216 -11.40 -15.94 -10.24
C ILE A 216 -12.88 -16.32 -10.25
N ASN A 217 -13.24 -17.32 -9.44
CA ASN A 217 -14.56 -17.91 -9.28
C ASN A 217 -15.21 -18.31 -10.62
N ALA A 218 -14.39 -18.68 -11.61
CA ALA A 218 -14.83 -19.00 -12.97
C ALA A 218 -14.89 -20.50 -13.27
N GLY A 219 -14.39 -21.35 -12.37
CA GLY A 219 -14.44 -22.80 -12.50
C GLY A 219 -15.76 -23.42 -12.04
N THR A 220 -15.84 -24.74 -12.19
CA THR A 220 -16.88 -25.57 -11.58
C THR A 220 -16.38 -26.18 -10.28
N ASN A 221 -17.29 -26.38 -9.32
CA ASN A 221 -16.98 -27.10 -8.08
C ASN A 221 -16.93 -28.63 -8.27
N ALA A 222 -17.26 -29.13 -9.47
CA ALA A 222 -17.15 -30.54 -9.79
C ALA A 222 -15.67 -30.96 -9.80
N GLY A 223 -15.31 -31.90 -8.93
CA GLY A 223 -13.93 -32.37 -8.80
C GLY A 223 -12.97 -31.34 -8.22
N CYS A 224 -13.46 -30.25 -7.60
CA CYS A 224 -12.59 -29.26 -7.00
C CYS A 224 -11.78 -29.85 -5.84
N PRO A 225 -10.44 -29.78 -5.89
CA PRO A 225 -9.57 -30.26 -4.82
C PRO A 225 -9.77 -29.47 -3.52
N ALA A 226 -9.49 -30.10 -2.38
CA ALA A 226 -9.60 -29.44 -1.07
C ALA A 226 -8.67 -28.22 -0.93
N THR A 227 -7.52 -28.26 -1.61
CA THR A 227 -6.54 -27.18 -1.62
C THR A 227 -6.02 -26.92 -3.02
N ASP A 228 -5.46 -25.74 -3.28
CA ASP A 228 -4.67 -25.45 -4.47
C ASP A 228 -3.24 -26.01 -4.38
N GLN A 229 -2.38 -25.71 -5.36
CA GLN A 229 -0.99 -26.19 -5.39
C GLN A 229 -0.15 -25.77 -4.16
N ARG A 230 -0.52 -24.66 -3.52
CA ARG A 230 0.17 -24.12 -2.35
C ARG A 230 -0.26 -24.80 -1.06
N GLY A 231 -1.36 -25.57 -1.10
CA GLY A 231 -2.05 -26.07 0.09
C GLY A 231 -3.10 -25.12 0.63
N PHE A 232 -3.45 -24.04 -0.10
CA PHE A 232 -4.48 -23.10 0.31
C PHE A 232 -5.88 -23.63 -0.01
N THR A 233 -6.81 -23.50 0.93
CA THR A 233 -8.15 -24.10 0.84
C THR A 233 -8.98 -23.56 -0.33
N ARG A 234 -9.78 -24.41 -0.95
CA ARG A 234 -10.74 -24.06 -2.01
C ARG A 234 -12.19 -24.42 -1.63
N PRO A 235 -13.22 -23.75 -2.21
CA PRO A 235 -13.14 -22.48 -2.93
C PRO A 235 -13.03 -21.28 -1.98
N GLN A 236 -12.52 -20.16 -2.49
CA GLN A 236 -12.50 -18.87 -1.81
C GLN A 236 -13.21 -17.79 -2.66
N PRO A 237 -14.09 -16.96 -2.05
CA PRO A 237 -14.54 -17.05 -0.67
C PRO A 237 -15.37 -18.32 -0.41
N SER A 238 -15.57 -18.69 0.86
CA SER A 238 -16.41 -19.83 1.22
C SER A 238 -17.81 -19.71 0.61
N GLY A 239 -18.28 -20.78 -0.03
CA GLY A 239 -19.54 -20.80 -0.79
C GLY A 239 -19.43 -20.30 -2.23
N GLY A 240 -18.25 -19.85 -2.66
CA GLY A 240 -17.94 -19.50 -4.05
C GLY A 240 -17.68 -20.70 -4.96
N ALA A 241 -17.11 -20.40 -6.12
CA ALA A 241 -16.67 -21.39 -7.10
C ALA A 241 -15.14 -21.46 -7.11
N CYS A 242 -14.58 -22.64 -7.39
CA CYS A 242 -13.14 -22.76 -7.47
C CYS A 242 -12.58 -21.97 -8.64
N ASP A 243 -11.38 -21.42 -8.44
CA ASP A 243 -10.69 -20.70 -9.48
C ASP A 243 -10.13 -21.63 -10.55
N LEU A 244 -10.05 -21.11 -11.78
CA LEU A 244 -9.36 -21.80 -12.86
C LEU A 244 -7.85 -21.83 -12.60
N GLY A 245 -7.22 -22.97 -12.91
CA GLY A 245 -5.79 -23.16 -12.78
C GLY A 245 -5.35 -23.62 -11.39
N ALA A 246 -4.04 -23.60 -11.16
CA ALA A 246 -3.40 -24.19 -9.98
C ALA A 246 -3.43 -23.33 -8.71
N TYR A 247 -3.99 -22.12 -8.79
CA TYR A 247 -4.00 -21.10 -7.74
C TYR A 247 -5.43 -20.73 -7.36
N GLU A 248 -5.69 -20.54 -6.07
CA GLU A 248 -6.96 -20.01 -5.54
C GLU A 248 -6.77 -18.60 -4.93
N PHE A 249 -7.51 -17.64 -5.43
CA PHE A 249 -7.50 -16.24 -5.02
C PHE A 249 -8.49 -15.99 -3.89
N ALA A 250 -8.00 -15.41 -2.81
CA ALA A 250 -8.83 -14.92 -1.73
C ALA A 250 -8.46 -13.47 -1.39
N PRO A 251 -9.34 -12.49 -1.65
CA PRO A 251 -9.05 -11.09 -1.33
C PRO A 251 -9.08 -10.85 0.18
N THR A 252 -8.38 -9.81 0.64
CA THR A 252 -8.53 -9.26 1.98
C THR A 252 -8.83 -7.77 1.95
N THR A 253 -9.36 -7.26 3.06
CA THR A 253 -9.47 -5.82 3.31
C THR A 253 -8.85 -5.49 4.65
N THR A 254 -8.11 -4.39 4.72
CA THR A 254 -7.51 -3.89 5.97
C THR A 254 -8.12 -2.54 6.32
N VAL A 255 -8.66 -2.42 7.53
CA VAL A 255 -9.13 -1.15 8.10
C VAL A 255 -8.14 -0.73 9.17
N LEU A 256 -7.65 0.51 9.09
CA LEU A 256 -6.73 1.08 10.06
C LEU A 256 -7.42 2.19 10.85
N ALA A 257 -7.22 2.21 12.17
CA ALA A 257 -7.69 3.28 13.05
C ALA A 257 -6.57 3.73 13.99
N ALA A 258 -6.56 5.02 14.33
CA ALA A 258 -5.71 5.61 15.35
C ALA A 258 -6.56 6.06 16.54
N ALA A 259 -6.12 5.75 17.76
CA ALA A 259 -6.79 6.18 18.98
C ALA A 259 -5.79 6.60 20.09
N PRO A 260 -6.02 7.72 20.78
CA PRO A 260 -7.08 8.71 20.52
C PRO A 260 -6.81 9.50 19.22
N ASN A 261 -7.87 10.08 18.64
CA ASN A 261 -7.79 10.99 17.51
C ASN A 261 -8.92 12.05 17.63
N PRO A 262 -8.62 13.34 17.89
CA PRO A 262 -7.28 13.91 18.04
C PRO A 262 -6.50 13.40 19.26
N ALA A 263 -5.18 13.52 19.21
CA ALA A 263 -4.26 13.31 20.33
C ALA A 263 -3.58 14.64 20.74
N VAL A 264 -2.97 14.69 21.92
CA VAL A 264 -2.11 15.81 22.33
C VAL A 264 -0.64 15.47 22.15
N LEU A 265 0.22 16.49 22.06
CA LEU A 265 1.67 16.33 21.96
C LEU A 265 2.20 15.30 22.97
N ALA A 266 2.98 14.34 22.47
CA ALA A 266 3.59 13.24 23.22
C ALA A 266 2.62 12.25 23.89
N GLN A 267 1.31 12.32 23.61
CA GLN A 267 0.35 11.32 24.06
C GLN A 267 0.60 9.98 23.37
N THR A 268 0.47 8.89 24.12
CA THR A 268 0.54 7.55 23.55
C THR A 268 -0.64 7.32 22.62
N VAL A 269 -0.38 6.86 21.40
CA VAL A 269 -1.39 6.55 20.38
C VAL A 269 -1.27 5.08 20.00
N ALA A 270 -2.41 4.40 19.92
CA ALA A 270 -2.52 3.04 19.40
C ALA A 270 -3.08 3.06 17.97
N LEU A 271 -2.35 2.45 17.05
CA LEU A 271 -2.80 2.13 15.70
C LEU A 271 -3.29 0.69 15.69
N THR A 272 -4.53 0.46 15.27
CA THR A 272 -5.12 -0.87 15.17
C THR A 272 -5.53 -1.15 13.73
N ALA A 273 -4.91 -2.16 13.13
CA ALA A 273 -5.30 -2.69 11.83
C ALA A 273 -6.21 -3.91 12.03
N THR A 274 -7.35 -3.95 11.36
CA THR A 274 -8.29 -5.10 11.35
C THR A 274 -8.41 -5.62 9.93
N VAL A 275 -8.23 -6.93 9.74
CA VAL A 275 -8.16 -7.62 8.46
C VAL A 275 -9.36 -8.55 8.30
N SER A 276 -10.04 -8.47 7.16
CA SER A 276 -11.12 -9.39 6.79
C SER A 276 -10.71 -10.26 5.59
N PRO A 277 -11.08 -11.55 5.55
CA PRO A 277 -11.86 -12.28 6.57
C PRO A 277 -11.05 -12.58 7.84
N ASN A 278 -11.73 -12.86 8.95
CA ASN A 278 -11.09 -13.17 10.24
C ASN A 278 -10.32 -14.50 10.29
N THR A 279 -10.36 -15.27 9.19
CA THR A 279 -9.54 -16.47 8.96
C THR A 279 -8.18 -16.15 8.33
N ALA A 280 -7.97 -14.90 7.90
CA ALA A 280 -6.69 -14.43 7.39
C ALA A 280 -5.63 -14.47 8.50
N THR A 281 -4.43 -14.97 8.19
CA THR A 281 -3.29 -14.97 9.10
C THR A 281 -2.09 -14.35 8.40
N GLY A 282 -1.16 -13.81 9.18
CA GLY A 282 0.01 -13.13 8.64
C GLY A 282 0.40 -11.94 9.48
N THR A 283 0.87 -10.88 8.83
CA THR A 283 1.44 -9.71 9.50
C THR A 283 0.98 -8.39 8.91
N VAL A 284 1.06 -7.32 9.70
CA VAL A 284 0.77 -5.94 9.30
C VAL A 284 1.99 -5.06 9.56
N ASN A 285 2.43 -4.34 8.54
CA ASN A 285 3.49 -3.33 8.66
C ASN A 285 2.90 -1.93 8.78
N PHE A 286 3.04 -1.31 9.96
CA PHE A 286 2.56 0.04 10.23
C PHE A 286 3.63 1.06 9.84
N GLN A 287 3.24 2.07 9.06
CA GLN A 287 4.17 3.04 8.49
C GLN A 287 3.61 4.47 8.54
N GLU A 288 4.54 5.41 8.56
CA GLU A 288 4.29 6.84 8.32
C GLU A 288 5.26 7.31 7.23
N GLY A 289 4.74 7.95 6.18
CA GLY A 289 5.58 8.42 5.06
C GLY A 289 6.41 7.32 4.38
N GLY A 290 5.95 6.05 4.44
CA GLY A 290 6.65 4.87 3.92
C GLY A 290 7.76 4.32 4.83
N SER A 291 7.97 4.89 6.02
CA SER A 291 8.92 4.39 7.01
C SER A 291 8.18 3.60 8.10
N ALA A 292 8.70 2.43 8.46
CA ALA A 292 8.11 1.58 9.49
C ALA A 292 8.16 2.25 10.86
N LEU A 293 7.05 2.19 11.60
CA LEU A 293 6.95 2.74 12.95
C LEU A 293 7.67 1.85 13.97
N THR A 294 8.13 2.46 15.06
CA THR A 294 8.60 1.73 16.24
C THR A 294 7.43 1.50 17.19
N CYS A 295 7.06 0.24 17.39
CA CYS A 295 5.89 -0.14 18.19
C CYS A 295 6.34 -0.71 19.54
N ALA A 296 5.63 -0.35 20.61
CA ALA A 296 5.92 -0.81 21.97
C ALA A 296 5.83 -2.33 22.10
N GLU A 297 4.99 -2.97 21.28
CA GLU A 297 4.78 -4.41 21.28
C GLU A 297 5.91 -5.20 20.60
N GLY A 298 6.90 -4.53 20.00
CA GLY A 298 8.10 -5.11 19.42
C GLY A 298 8.33 -4.77 17.94
N ALA A 299 9.22 -5.53 17.30
CA ALA A 299 9.63 -5.30 15.91
C ALA A 299 8.46 -5.42 14.91
N GLN A 300 8.59 -4.70 13.78
CA GLN A 300 7.75 -4.83 12.60
C GLN A 300 8.23 -5.97 11.70
N PRO A 301 7.34 -6.59 10.89
CA PRO A 301 5.88 -6.39 10.88
C PRO A 301 5.19 -7.08 12.08
N ARG A 302 4.02 -6.60 12.48
CA ARG A 302 3.24 -7.14 13.62
C ARG A 302 2.42 -8.36 13.19
N PRO A 303 2.47 -9.50 13.88
CA PRO A 303 1.59 -10.60 13.58
C PRO A 303 0.13 -10.26 13.91
N LEU A 304 -0.81 -10.81 13.14
CA LEU A 304 -2.22 -10.80 13.49
C LEU A 304 -2.48 -11.65 14.75
N SER A 305 -3.26 -11.13 15.67
CA SER A 305 -3.83 -11.82 16.83
C SER A 305 -5.34 -11.90 16.64
N GLY A 306 -5.81 -13.02 16.08
CA GLY A 306 -7.16 -13.09 15.52
C GLY A 306 -7.18 -12.35 14.18
N ASP A 307 -8.06 -11.37 14.03
CA ASP A 307 -8.19 -10.55 12.83
C ASP A 307 -7.50 -9.19 12.92
N SER A 308 -6.76 -8.90 14.01
CA SER A 308 -6.19 -7.59 14.24
C SER A 308 -4.71 -7.60 14.63
N ALA A 309 -4.01 -6.52 14.29
CA ALA A 309 -2.66 -6.21 14.77
C ALA A 309 -2.65 -4.79 15.34
N THR A 310 -1.82 -4.56 16.36
CA THR A 310 -1.67 -3.25 17.00
C THR A 310 -0.22 -2.76 16.97
N CYS A 311 -0.07 -1.44 16.85
CA CYS A 311 1.17 -0.72 17.05
C CYS A 311 0.92 0.46 17.98
N THR A 312 1.48 0.40 19.18
CA THR A 312 1.40 1.47 20.18
C THR A 312 2.68 2.31 20.12
N VAL A 313 2.54 3.61 19.86
CA VAL A 313 3.66 4.56 19.84
C VAL A 313 3.69 5.34 21.15
N THR A 314 4.64 4.98 22.02
CA THR A 314 4.87 5.66 23.31
C THR A 314 5.75 6.89 23.12
N GLY A 315 5.42 8.00 23.79
CA GLY A 315 6.05 9.30 23.57
C GLY A 315 5.43 10.09 22.42
N GLY A 316 4.41 9.53 21.75
CA GLY A 316 3.54 10.19 20.80
C GLY A 316 4.21 10.71 19.54
N PHE A 317 3.51 11.63 18.90
CA PHE A 317 3.91 12.27 17.65
C PHE A 317 4.07 13.78 17.87
N GLY A 318 4.72 14.47 16.92
CA GLY A 318 4.81 15.92 16.90
C GLY A 318 3.45 16.57 16.67
N VAL A 319 3.32 17.88 16.92
CA VAL A 319 2.09 18.63 16.61
C VAL A 319 1.88 18.66 15.09
N GLY A 320 0.64 18.43 14.66
CA GLY A 320 0.25 18.49 13.26
C GLY A 320 -0.58 17.30 12.79
N ALA A 321 -0.75 17.20 11.48
CA ALA A 321 -1.43 16.09 10.84
C ALA A 321 -0.45 14.97 10.47
N HIS A 322 -0.81 13.74 10.81
CA HIS A 322 -0.06 12.52 10.53
C HIS A 322 -0.91 11.58 9.67
N ALA A 323 -0.29 10.94 8.69
CA ALA A 323 -0.94 9.98 7.79
C ALA A 323 -0.25 8.62 7.88
N PHE A 324 -1.01 7.59 8.23
CA PHE A 324 -0.50 6.24 8.46
C PHE A 324 -1.02 5.25 7.43
N THR A 325 -0.17 4.28 7.11
CA THR A 325 -0.53 3.11 6.31
C THR A 325 -0.27 1.84 7.11
N ALA A 326 -1.13 0.83 6.89
CA ALA A 326 -0.99 -0.51 7.42
C ALA A 326 -1.04 -1.49 6.25
N ASP A 327 0.11 -2.09 5.95
CA ASP A 327 0.25 -3.06 4.86
C ASP A 327 0.12 -4.48 5.42
N TYR A 328 -0.98 -5.14 5.10
CA TYR A 328 -1.20 -6.53 5.44
C TYR A 328 -0.56 -7.47 4.41
N THR A 329 0.19 -8.46 4.92
CA THR A 329 0.75 -9.57 4.17
C THR A 329 0.36 -10.90 4.81
N SER A 330 -0.03 -11.84 3.98
CA SER A 330 -0.54 -13.15 4.39
C SER A 330 0.57 -14.19 4.49
N ASP A 331 0.46 -15.12 5.44
CA ASP A 331 1.27 -16.35 5.49
C ASP A 331 0.47 -17.61 5.09
N ASN A 332 -0.84 -17.47 4.89
CA ASN A 332 -1.76 -18.54 4.56
C ASN A 332 -2.44 -18.34 3.20
N GLY A 333 -1.83 -17.63 2.25
CA GLY A 333 -2.23 -17.62 0.84
C GLY A 333 -3.27 -16.58 0.42
N TYR A 334 -3.88 -15.84 1.36
CA TYR A 334 -4.70 -14.65 1.05
C TYR A 334 -3.92 -13.54 0.33
N ALA A 335 -4.60 -12.78 -0.52
CA ALA A 335 -4.02 -11.62 -1.18
C ALA A 335 -3.73 -10.48 -0.18
N PRO A 336 -2.64 -9.71 -0.39
CA PRO A 336 -2.30 -8.56 0.45
C PRO A 336 -3.34 -7.43 0.32
N SER A 337 -3.46 -6.60 1.35
CA SER A 337 -4.30 -5.40 1.34
C SER A 337 -3.67 -4.29 2.18
N GLN A 338 -4.15 -3.06 2.01
CA GLN A 338 -3.65 -1.88 2.73
C GLN A 338 -4.82 -1.13 3.36
N GLY A 339 -4.62 -0.64 4.58
CA GLY A 339 -5.50 0.31 5.25
C GLY A 339 -4.78 1.63 5.53
N THR A 340 -5.51 2.74 5.57
CA THR A 340 -4.96 4.07 5.87
C THR A 340 -5.81 4.79 6.91
N THR A 341 -5.18 5.65 7.72
CA THR A 341 -5.86 6.54 8.67
C THR A 341 -5.05 7.81 8.85
N ASN A 342 -5.72 8.87 9.30
CA ASN A 342 -5.06 10.09 9.75
C ASN A 342 -5.12 10.19 11.27
N LEU A 343 -4.20 10.97 11.83
CA LEU A 343 -4.19 11.41 13.22
C LEU A 343 -3.93 12.91 13.26
N GLU A 344 -4.71 13.63 14.05
CA GLU A 344 -4.40 15.01 14.38
C GLU A 344 -3.77 15.09 15.78
N VAL A 345 -2.61 15.75 15.88
CA VAL A 345 -1.93 16.00 17.15
C VAL A 345 -1.98 17.48 17.45
N LEU A 346 -2.53 17.83 18.61
CA LEU A 346 -2.77 19.20 19.02
C LEU A 346 -1.72 19.67 20.03
N ALA A 347 -1.38 20.96 19.98
CA ALA A 347 -0.58 21.62 20.99
C ALA A 347 -1.45 22.05 22.16
N THR A 348 -0.98 21.90 23.40
CA THR A 348 -1.60 22.50 24.58
C THR A 348 -0.91 23.80 25.00
N THR A 349 0.13 24.21 24.28
CA THR A 349 0.87 25.45 24.51
C THR A 349 1.10 26.18 23.20
N ALA A 350 1.03 27.51 23.23
CA ALA A 350 1.37 28.38 22.11
C ALA A 350 2.29 29.52 22.59
N GLN A 351 3.22 29.94 21.76
CA GLN A 351 4.16 31.01 22.10
C GLN A 351 4.30 31.99 20.93
N GLY A 352 4.35 33.29 21.23
CA GLY A 352 4.54 34.32 20.22
C GLY A 352 4.76 35.70 20.84
N ASP A 353 4.79 36.75 20.01
CA ASP A 353 5.03 38.14 20.43
C ASP A 353 4.11 39.08 19.65
N GLY A 354 3.24 39.79 20.37
CA GLY A 354 2.32 40.79 19.83
C GLY A 354 2.84 42.23 19.93
N GLY A 355 4.11 42.45 20.30
CA GLY A 355 4.74 43.78 20.38
C GLY A 355 5.30 44.18 21.74
N GLY A 356 5.56 43.22 22.64
CA GLY A 356 6.02 43.47 24.02
C GLY A 356 6.98 42.43 24.59
N GLY A 357 7.38 41.46 23.76
CA GLY A 357 8.19 40.31 24.15
C GLY A 357 7.36 39.02 24.20
N SER A 358 8.06 37.89 24.33
CA SER A 358 7.46 36.58 24.16
C SER A 358 6.46 36.22 25.26
N VAL A 359 5.24 35.86 24.85
CA VAL A 359 4.14 35.39 25.67
C VAL A 359 3.92 33.90 25.44
N THR A 360 3.69 33.14 26.51
CA THR A 360 3.32 31.73 26.44
C THR A 360 1.88 31.55 26.91
N ALA A 361 1.02 30.98 26.07
CA ALA A 361 -0.30 30.49 26.41
C ALA A 361 -0.23 28.99 26.70
N ALA A 362 -0.81 28.54 27.80
CA ALA A 362 -0.88 27.13 28.15
C ALA A 362 -2.29 26.75 28.60
N ILE A 363 -2.83 25.67 28.03
CA ILE A 363 -4.02 25.01 28.54
C ILE A 363 -3.64 24.29 29.83
N THR A 364 -4.15 24.77 30.96
CA THR A 364 -3.79 24.28 32.30
C THR A 364 -4.91 23.51 33.00
N GLY A 365 -6.10 23.47 32.40
CA GLY A 365 -7.24 22.70 32.90
C GLY A 365 -8.44 22.77 31.97
N GLY A 366 -9.51 22.08 32.37
CA GLY A 366 -10.74 21.96 31.59
C GLY A 366 -10.84 20.66 30.78
N ALA A 367 -11.81 20.59 29.88
CA ALA A 367 -12.13 19.43 29.06
C ALA A 367 -11.60 19.54 27.62
N CYS A 368 -11.11 20.72 27.21
CA CYS A 368 -10.55 20.93 25.88
C CYS A 368 -9.25 20.15 25.70
N ILE A 369 -9.08 19.59 24.50
CA ILE A 369 -7.98 18.67 24.18
C ILE A 369 -6.72 19.46 23.83
N GLY A 370 -6.84 20.52 23.01
CA GLY A 370 -5.71 21.30 22.53
C GLY A 370 -6.14 22.42 21.60
N PHE A 371 -5.19 23.25 21.18
CA PHE A 371 -5.39 24.24 20.14
C PHE A 371 -5.47 23.57 18.77
N ALA A 372 -6.48 23.92 17.97
CA ALA A 372 -6.59 23.50 16.59
C ALA A 372 -5.33 23.91 15.81
N ASN A 373 -4.82 23.03 14.94
CA ASN A 373 -3.55 23.25 14.25
C ASN A 373 -3.56 24.53 13.42
N GLY A 374 -2.61 25.43 13.70
CA GLY A 374 -2.49 26.71 13.00
C GLY A 374 -3.47 27.80 13.44
N SER A 375 -4.29 27.58 14.47
CA SER A 375 -5.29 28.56 14.95
C SER A 375 -4.71 29.65 15.86
N THR A 376 -3.56 29.40 16.48
CA THR A 376 -2.99 30.30 17.49
C THR A 376 -2.26 31.48 16.86
N SER A 377 -2.51 32.70 17.34
CA SER A 377 -1.90 33.93 16.82
C SER A 377 -1.72 34.99 17.89
N PHE A 378 -0.84 35.96 17.64
CA PHE A 378 -0.60 37.12 18.53
C PHE A 378 -0.84 38.45 17.80
N PRO A 379 -2.10 38.77 17.44
CA PRO A 379 -2.42 39.95 16.67
C PRO A 379 -2.36 41.25 17.48
N ALA A 380 -2.26 42.37 16.77
CA ALA A 380 -2.48 43.70 17.34
C ALA A 380 -3.96 43.86 17.78
N PRO A 381 -4.25 44.66 18.82
CA PRO A 381 -5.62 44.88 19.28
C PRO A 381 -6.47 45.61 18.22
N PRO A 382 -7.74 45.18 18.00
CA PRO A 382 -8.67 45.88 17.12
C PRO A 382 -8.92 47.34 17.53
N THR A 383 -9.18 48.20 16.54
CA THR A 383 -9.50 49.62 16.80
C THR A 383 -11.00 49.89 16.66
N PRO A 384 -11.56 50.85 17.43
CA PRO A 384 -10.90 51.69 18.45
C PRO A 384 -10.59 50.93 19.75
N LEU A 385 -9.53 51.34 20.44
CA LEU A 385 -9.19 50.79 21.76
C LEU A 385 -10.17 51.28 22.84
N PRO A 386 -10.34 50.54 23.95
CA PRO A 386 -11.05 51.06 25.12
C PRO A 386 -10.40 52.37 25.60
N PRO A 387 -11.20 53.39 25.98
CA PRO A 387 -10.66 54.65 26.45
C PRO A 387 -9.70 54.47 27.63
N GLY A 388 -8.50 55.02 27.53
CA GLY A 388 -7.52 54.95 28.61
C GLY A 388 -6.88 53.58 28.82
N VAL A 389 -6.91 52.68 27.84
CA VAL A 389 -6.31 51.33 27.92
C VAL A 389 -5.31 51.11 26.79
N THR A 390 -4.17 50.49 27.09
CA THR A 390 -3.17 50.04 26.11
C THR A 390 -2.91 48.54 26.25
N PHE A 391 -2.49 47.89 25.17
CA PHE A 391 -2.21 46.45 25.12
C PHE A 391 -0.72 46.20 24.84
N PRO A 392 0.15 46.22 25.88
CA PRO A 392 1.59 46.14 25.68
C PRO A 392 2.05 44.83 25.04
N TYR A 393 1.24 43.76 25.10
CA TYR A 393 1.57 42.44 24.57
C TYR A 393 0.67 42.02 23.39
N GLY A 394 -0.13 42.93 22.85
CA GLY A 394 -1.18 42.59 21.87
C GLY A 394 -2.28 41.71 22.47
N LEU A 395 -2.97 40.96 21.61
CA LEU A 395 -3.93 39.93 21.98
C LEU A 395 -3.37 38.55 21.64
N PHE A 396 -3.93 37.50 22.26
CA PHE A 396 -3.76 36.11 21.88
C PHE A 396 -5.07 35.64 21.24
N GLY A 397 -4.99 35.17 20.01
CA GLY A 397 -6.10 34.56 19.28
C GLY A 397 -5.92 33.05 19.21
N PHE A 398 -6.98 32.25 19.40
CA PHE A 398 -6.92 30.80 19.24
C PHE A 398 -8.29 30.18 18.91
N THR A 399 -8.24 28.93 18.43
CA THR A 399 -9.37 28.00 18.42
C THR A 399 -8.96 26.76 19.23
N ALA A 400 -9.70 26.42 20.28
CA ALA A 400 -9.43 25.23 21.09
C ALA A 400 -10.50 24.17 20.84
N LEU A 401 -10.11 22.91 20.64
CA LEU A 401 -11.05 21.81 20.42
C LEU A 401 -11.52 21.24 21.76
N CYS A 402 -12.84 21.17 21.94
CA CYS A 402 -13.51 20.84 23.19
C CYS A 402 -14.69 19.88 22.96
N PRO A 403 -15.12 19.13 23.97
CA PRO A 403 -16.47 18.57 23.95
C PRO A 403 -17.51 19.72 23.98
N PRO A 404 -18.67 19.60 23.30
CA PRO A 404 -19.73 20.61 23.35
C PRO A 404 -20.09 21.05 24.79
N GLY A 405 -19.94 22.34 25.08
CA GLY A 405 -20.15 22.93 26.41
C GLY A 405 -19.02 22.67 27.41
N GLY A 406 -17.87 22.18 26.93
CA GLY A 406 -16.67 21.94 27.71
C GLY A 406 -16.00 23.23 28.15
N THR A 407 -15.18 23.15 29.20
CA THR A 407 -14.44 24.31 29.70
C THR A 407 -12.98 24.29 29.26
N LEU A 408 -12.39 25.45 29.05
CA LEU A 408 -10.95 25.67 28.89
C LEU A 408 -10.44 26.56 30.02
N THR A 409 -9.45 26.10 30.78
CA THR A 409 -8.66 26.96 31.67
C THR A 409 -7.33 27.28 30.99
N LEU A 410 -7.09 28.57 30.73
CA LEU A 410 -5.90 29.07 30.06
C LEU A 410 -5.04 29.88 31.02
N THR A 411 -3.74 29.61 31.06
CA THR A 411 -2.74 30.41 31.74
C THR A 411 -1.81 31.08 30.73
N MET A 412 -1.83 32.41 30.71
CA MET A 412 -0.93 33.25 29.93
C MET A 412 0.24 33.69 30.80
N THR A 413 1.47 33.52 30.31
CA THR A 413 2.71 33.96 30.97
C THR A 413 3.40 35.01 30.12
N TYR A 414 3.59 36.20 30.69
CA TYR A 414 4.19 37.38 30.05
C TYR A 414 5.68 37.52 30.44
N PRO A 415 6.50 38.21 29.63
CA PRO A 415 7.94 38.31 29.90
C PRO A 415 8.27 39.22 31.09
N ASN A 416 7.38 40.15 31.45
CA ASN A 416 7.55 41.04 32.61
C ASN A 416 6.30 41.01 33.50
N PRO A 417 6.41 41.39 34.79
CA PRO A 417 5.25 41.55 35.66
C PRO A 417 4.21 42.50 35.07
N LEU A 418 2.93 42.13 35.16
CA LEU A 418 1.82 42.94 34.68
C LEU A 418 1.66 44.18 35.59
N PRO A 419 1.54 45.40 35.02
CA PRO A 419 1.39 46.62 35.81
C PRO A 419 0.16 46.60 36.74
N PRO A 420 0.21 47.32 37.88
CA PRO A 420 -0.96 47.47 38.74
C PRO A 420 -2.17 48.03 37.98
N GLY A 421 -3.35 47.46 38.23
CA GLY A 421 -4.58 47.86 37.54
C GLY A 421 -4.80 47.21 36.17
N THR A 422 -3.90 46.31 35.73
CA THR A 422 -4.14 45.49 34.53
C THR A 422 -5.45 44.70 34.67
N GLN A 423 -6.19 44.57 33.58
CA GLN A 423 -7.35 43.68 33.44
C GLN A 423 -7.19 42.84 32.17
N TYR A 424 -7.82 41.67 32.13
CA TYR A 424 -7.85 40.87 30.90
C TYR A 424 -9.05 41.29 30.06
N TRP A 425 -8.80 41.78 28.85
CA TRP A 425 -9.82 42.28 27.95
C TRP A 425 -9.99 41.35 26.76
N LYS A 426 -11.22 41.23 26.26
CA LYS A 426 -11.56 40.55 25.02
C LYS A 426 -12.23 41.50 24.05
N TYR A 427 -12.10 41.20 22.77
CA TYR A 427 -12.85 41.85 21.71
C TYR A 427 -13.71 40.81 20.99
N GLY A 428 -15.00 40.79 21.30
CA GLY A 428 -15.92 39.77 20.79
C GLY A 428 -17.37 40.05 21.19
N PRO A 429 -18.32 39.22 20.77
CA PRO A 429 -19.70 39.32 21.24
C PRO A 429 -19.85 38.87 22.69
N THR A 430 -21.00 39.21 23.29
CA THR A 430 -21.49 38.69 24.57
C THR A 430 -22.96 38.33 24.42
N ALA A 431 -23.52 37.55 25.36
CA ALA A 431 -24.92 37.11 25.32
C ALA A 431 -25.93 38.27 25.19
N ASP A 432 -25.59 39.45 25.72
CA ASP A 432 -26.44 40.64 25.68
C ASP A 432 -26.11 41.56 24.49
N ASN A 433 -25.00 41.35 23.79
CA ASN A 433 -24.57 42.12 22.63
C ASN A 433 -23.76 41.28 21.64
N ASN A 434 -24.43 40.84 20.57
CA ASN A 434 -23.84 39.99 19.52
C ASN A 434 -22.94 40.75 18.54
N THR A 435 -22.76 42.07 18.69
CA THR A 435 -21.77 42.81 17.91
C THR A 435 -20.42 42.80 18.64
N PRO A 436 -19.29 42.56 17.95
CA PRO A 436 -17.98 42.59 18.59
C PRO A 436 -17.71 43.91 19.32
N HIS A 437 -17.38 43.83 20.61
CA HIS A 437 -17.06 44.97 21.45
C HIS A 437 -16.05 44.58 22.53
N TRP A 438 -15.47 45.59 23.18
CA TRP A 438 -14.54 45.37 24.28
C TRP A 438 -15.27 45.10 25.59
N TYR A 439 -14.87 44.03 26.28
CA TYR A 439 -15.30 43.74 27.64
C TYR A 439 -14.17 43.11 28.46
N VAL A 440 -14.28 43.19 29.78
CA VAL A 440 -13.33 42.57 30.71
C VAL A 440 -13.76 41.14 30.97
N LEU A 441 -12.88 40.17 30.68
CA LEU A 441 -13.08 38.78 31.05
C LEU A 441 -12.57 38.57 32.49
N PRO A 442 -13.35 37.93 33.37
CA PRO A 442 -12.87 37.57 34.70
C PRO A 442 -11.60 36.71 34.63
N ALA A 443 -10.49 37.24 35.14
CA ALA A 443 -9.20 36.58 35.16
C ALA A 443 -8.48 36.81 36.49
N THR A 444 -7.73 35.82 36.93
CA THR A 444 -6.79 35.93 38.06
C THR A 444 -5.45 36.41 37.53
N LEU A 445 -5.02 37.59 37.95
CA LEU A 445 -3.74 38.19 37.56
C LEU A 445 -2.75 38.09 38.73
N ALA A 446 -1.59 37.49 38.49
CA ALA A 446 -0.56 37.31 39.52
C ALA A 446 0.84 37.42 38.92
N GLY A 447 1.62 38.41 39.37
CA GLY A 447 2.97 38.67 38.88
C GLY A 447 2.96 38.94 37.37
N ASN A 448 3.54 38.03 36.59
CA ASN A 448 3.57 38.06 35.13
C ASN A 448 2.58 37.09 34.48
N THR A 449 1.53 36.65 35.18
CA THR A 449 0.56 35.67 34.65
C THR A 449 -0.89 36.16 34.69
N ALA A 450 -1.67 35.70 33.72
CA ALA A 450 -3.13 35.82 33.69
C ALA A 450 -3.76 34.44 33.52
N THR A 451 -4.68 34.04 34.41
CA THR A 451 -5.40 32.76 34.32
C THR A 451 -6.90 33.00 34.28
N PHE A 452 -7.59 32.42 33.31
CA PHE A 452 -9.04 32.54 33.14
C PHE A 452 -9.64 31.23 32.63
N THR A 453 -10.97 31.10 32.74
CA THR A 453 -11.71 29.94 32.24
C THR A 453 -12.81 30.39 31.31
N ILE A 454 -12.92 29.74 30.15
CA ILE A 454 -13.97 29.93 29.16
C ILE A 454 -14.76 28.63 29.06
N THR A 455 -16.05 28.72 28.78
CA THR A 455 -16.88 27.56 28.45
C THR A 455 -17.29 27.70 26.99
N ASP A 456 -17.22 26.61 26.24
CA ASP A 456 -17.75 26.48 24.88
C ASP A 456 -19.24 26.85 24.86
N GLY A 457 -19.59 27.86 24.07
CA GLY A 457 -20.89 28.53 24.03
C GLY A 457 -21.15 29.56 25.14
N GLY A 458 -20.12 29.90 25.92
CA GLY A 458 -20.20 30.79 27.07
C GLY A 458 -19.58 32.18 26.84
N LEU A 459 -19.56 33.01 27.90
CA LEU A 459 -18.87 34.30 27.85
C LEU A 459 -17.38 34.07 27.56
N GLY A 460 -16.88 34.75 26.53
CA GLY A 460 -15.50 34.61 26.09
C GLY A 460 -15.30 33.63 24.95
N ASP A 461 -16.38 33.06 24.42
CA ASP A 461 -16.38 32.32 23.17
C ASP A 461 -17.03 33.16 22.07
N ASP A 462 -16.32 33.38 20.96
CA ASP A 462 -16.64 34.46 20.02
C ASP A 462 -17.86 34.16 19.13
N ASP A 463 -18.39 32.95 19.11
CA ASP A 463 -19.65 32.61 18.44
C ASP A 463 -20.81 32.33 19.42
N LEU A 464 -20.52 32.18 20.71
CA LEU A 464 -21.47 31.83 21.77
C LEU A 464 -22.25 30.52 21.49
N ALA A 465 -21.71 29.63 20.64
CA ALA A 465 -22.29 28.34 20.32
C ALA A 465 -21.57 27.23 21.10
N ALA A 466 -22.32 26.23 21.59
CA ALA A 466 -21.73 25.05 22.23
C ALA A 466 -21.51 23.95 21.18
N ASP A 467 -20.55 24.16 20.27
CA ASP A 467 -20.36 23.33 19.06
C ASP A 467 -19.06 22.51 19.04
N GLY A 468 -18.28 22.59 20.11
CA GLY A 468 -17.08 21.76 20.31
C GLY A 468 -15.78 22.48 19.97
N ASP A 469 -15.81 23.80 19.80
CA ASP A 469 -14.63 24.63 19.84
C ASP A 469 -14.84 25.91 20.65
N ILE A 470 -13.72 26.50 21.09
CA ILE A 470 -13.72 27.82 21.71
C ILE A 470 -12.87 28.72 20.84
N VAL A 471 -13.48 29.76 20.28
CA VAL A 471 -12.80 30.82 19.52
C VAL A 471 -12.66 32.04 20.42
N ASP A 472 -11.43 32.50 20.60
CA ASP A 472 -11.14 33.62 21.50
C ASP A 472 -10.07 34.53 20.93
N GLN A 473 -10.29 35.84 21.05
CA GLN A 473 -9.24 36.85 21.00
C GLN A 473 -9.23 37.77 22.26
N GLY A 474 -8.15 37.72 23.05
CA GLY A 474 -8.02 38.52 24.27
C GLY A 474 -6.60 38.82 24.73
N GLY A 475 -6.43 39.79 25.64
CA GLY A 475 -5.12 40.21 26.11
C GLY A 475 -5.14 41.15 27.32
N PRO A 476 -3.98 41.39 27.96
CA PRO A 476 -3.89 42.23 29.14
C PRO A 476 -3.92 43.71 28.74
N GLY A 477 -5.00 44.39 29.13
CA GLY A 477 -5.15 45.83 28.98
C GLY A 477 -4.62 46.54 30.22
N VAL A 478 -3.71 47.49 30.02
CA VAL A 478 -3.12 48.31 31.08
C VAL A 478 -3.72 49.72 31.01
N PRO A 479 -4.14 50.30 32.15
CA PRO A 479 -4.56 51.70 32.19
C PRO A 479 -3.43 52.62 31.70
N SER A 480 -3.68 53.45 30.69
CA SER A 480 -2.78 54.54 30.35
C SER A 480 -2.89 55.60 31.43
N PHE A 481 -1.97 55.55 32.39
CA PHE A 481 -1.78 56.63 33.34
C PHE A 481 -1.38 57.88 32.55
N VAL A 482 -2.33 58.77 32.31
CA VAL A 482 -2.02 60.19 32.07
C VAL A 482 -1.72 60.75 33.46
N ASP A 483 -0.51 60.52 33.94
CA ASP A 483 -0.07 61.14 35.18
C ASP A 483 0.18 62.63 34.94
N THR A 484 -0.81 63.47 35.26
CA THR A 484 -0.59 64.90 35.43
C THR A 484 -0.05 65.26 36.81
N ALA A 485 0.21 64.29 37.70
CA ALA A 485 0.86 64.54 38.97
C ALA A 485 2.37 64.31 38.79
N ALA A 486 3.08 65.39 38.46
CA ALA A 486 4.54 65.47 38.51
C ALA A 486 5.10 64.59 39.65
N GLY A 487 5.80 63.52 39.28
CA GLY A 487 6.48 62.66 40.24
C GLY A 487 7.26 63.52 41.22
N ILE A 488 7.07 63.30 42.52
CA ILE A 488 7.93 63.92 43.53
C ILE A 488 9.34 63.37 43.24
N PRO A 489 10.30 64.19 42.81
CA PRO A 489 11.63 63.68 42.55
C PRO A 489 12.21 63.21 43.87
N THR A 490 12.47 61.91 43.99
CA THR A 490 13.35 61.42 45.04
C THR A 490 14.74 61.98 44.75
N LEU A 491 15.29 62.73 45.70
CA LEU A 491 16.63 63.30 45.59
C LEU A 491 17.66 62.22 45.26
N HIS A 492 18.51 62.49 44.27
CA HIS A 492 19.65 61.65 43.90
C HIS A 492 20.52 61.32 45.14
N GLU A 493 21.13 60.14 45.22
CA GLU A 493 21.90 59.69 46.40
C GLU A 493 22.97 60.71 46.86
N TRP A 494 23.64 61.37 45.91
CA TRP A 494 24.57 62.47 46.17
C TRP A 494 23.91 63.73 46.77
N ALA A 495 22.67 64.03 46.40
CA ALA A 495 21.92 65.15 46.95
C ALA A 495 21.41 64.85 48.37
N LEU A 496 21.07 63.59 48.67
CA LEU A 496 20.79 63.11 50.03
C LEU A 496 22.04 63.16 50.93
N LEU A 497 23.21 62.78 50.40
CA LEU A 497 24.49 62.91 51.11
C LEU A 497 24.87 64.37 51.37
N LEU A 498 24.67 65.27 50.40
CA LEU A 498 24.88 66.71 50.59
C LEU A 498 23.93 67.32 51.62
N LEU A 499 22.65 66.93 51.63
CA LEU A 499 21.67 67.42 52.59
C LEU A 499 21.97 66.94 54.01
N SER A 500 22.36 65.66 54.16
CA SER A 500 22.78 65.10 55.46
C SER A 500 24.09 65.72 55.97
N ALA A 501 25.04 66.05 55.10
CA ALA A 501 26.24 66.81 55.46
C ALA A 501 25.92 68.27 55.87
N LEU A 502 24.94 68.91 55.22
CA LEU A 502 24.47 70.26 55.57
C LEU A 502 23.80 70.31 56.96
N PHE A 503 22.96 69.31 57.27
CA PHE A 503 22.39 69.17 58.62
C PHE A 503 23.45 68.84 59.67
N GLY A 504 24.43 68.00 59.34
CA GLY A 504 25.59 67.72 60.22
C GLY A 504 26.45 68.97 60.48
N GLY A 505 26.67 69.81 59.47
CA GLY A 505 27.40 71.07 59.59
C GLY A 505 26.69 72.15 60.40
N LEU A 506 25.37 72.28 60.27
CA LEU A 506 24.55 73.20 61.07
C LEU A 506 24.46 72.77 62.54
N LEU A 507 24.39 71.47 62.82
CA LEU A 507 24.46 70.94 64.19
C LEU A 507 25.86 71.12 64.81
N TRP A 508 26.92 71.08 64.01
CA TRP A 508 28.29 71.36 64.47
C TRP A 508 28.53 72.85 64.76
N GLN A 509 27.95 73.76 63.96
CA GLN A 509 27.99 75.19 64.23
C GLN A 509 27.11 75.60 65.43
N GLY A 510 25.99 74.91 65.67
CA GLY A 510 25.16 75.10 66.86
C GLY A 510 25.87 74.71 68.17
N ARG A 511 26.71 73.67 68.15
CA ARG A 511 27.52 73.23 69.31
C ARG A 511 28.69 74.16 69.66
N ARG A 512 29.10 75.08 68.80
CA ARG A 512 30.17 76.07 69.07
C ARG A 512 29.68 77.43 69.57
N ARG A 513 28.36 77.60 69.80
CA ARG A 513 27.79 78.83 70.40
C ARG A 513 27.19 78.64 71.80
N PHE A 514 27.29 77.44 72.37
CA PHE A 514 26.97 77.15 73.79
C PHE A 514 27.95 76.14 74.37
N GLY A 515 29.23 76.51 74.41
CA GLY A 515 30.32 75.79 75.05
C GLY A 515 31.46 76.74 75.34
#